data_AF-A0A4U1ES90-F1
#
_entry.id   AF-A0A4U1ES90-F1
#
_cell.length_a   1.000
_cell.length_b   1.000
_cell.length_c   1.000
_cell.angle_alpha   90.00
_cell.angle_beta   90.00
_cell.angle_gamma   90.00
#
_symmetry.space_group_name_H-M   'P 1'
#
loop_
_entity.id
_entity.type
_entity.pdbx_description
1 polymer ?
#
loop_
_entity_poly.entity_id
_entity_poly.type
_entity_poly.pdbx_seq_one_letter_code
_entity_poly.pdbx_strand_id
1 'polypeptide(L)'
;MARPLIENQIQDGDSRLPARRRGVARRARPLPVRLFSMVALRLLLSSVRRLHCGAAARAGSQWRLQQGLAANPSDYGPLTELPDWSYADGRPAPPMKGQLRRKAQREKFARRVVLLSQEMDAGLQAWQLRQQEKLQEEERKKQNALKPKGALLQNPRPSQ
;
A
#
# COMPACT_ATOMS: atom_id res chain seq x y z
N MET A 1 -3.62 -0.47 -35.79
CA MET A 1 -3.41 0.82 -35.11
C MET A 1 -4.67 1.17 -34.32
N ALA A 2 -4.83 0.59 -33.13
CA ALA A 2 -6.01 0.78 -32.29
C ALA A 2 -5.66 1.73 -31.14
N ARG A 3 -6.35 2.87 -31.05
CA ARG A 3 -6.27 3.80 -29.91
C ARG A 3 -7.24 3.32 -28.83
N PRO A 4 -6.86 3.26 -27.54
CA PRO A 4 -7.84 3.20 -26.47
C PRO A 4 -8.31 4.61 -26.10
N LEU A 5 -9.63 4.79 -26.18
CA LEU A 5 -10.42 5.89 -25.67
C LEU A 5 -10.30 5.90 -24.13
N ILE A 6 -9.61 6.89 -23.57
CA ILE A 6 -9.61 7.16 -22.12
C ILE A 6 -10.67 8.23 -21.87
N GLU A 7 -11.85 7.76 -21.49
CA GLU A 7 -12.96 8.58 -21.01
C GLU A 7 -12.56 9.20 -19.66
N ASN A 8 -12.49 10.53 -19.62
CA ASN A 8 -12.25 11.31 -18.41
C ASN A 8 -13.50 11.31 -17.54
N GLN A 9 -13.39 10.87 -16.29
CA GLN A 9 -14.40 11.10 -15.25
C GLN A 9 -13.77 11.94 -14.14
N ILE A 10 -13.76 13.25 -14.38
CA ILE A 10 -13.58 14.29 -13.37
C ILE A 10 -14.93 14.40 -12.67
N GLN A 11 -15.01 14.01 -11.39
CA GLN A 11 -16.20 14.25 -10.59
C GLN A 11 -16.09 15.59 -9.87
N ASP A 12 -17.14 16.37 -10.09
CA ASP A 12 -17.34 17.76 -9.74
C ASP A 12 -17.34 18.04 -8.24
N GLY A 13 -16.95 19.26 -7.93
CA GLY A 13 -16.89 19.81 -6.58
C GLY A 13 -18.26 20.00 -5.93
N ASP A 14 -18.27 19.85 -4.61
CA ASP A 14 -19.38 20.29 -3.75
C ASP A 14 -18.79 21.11 -2.58
N SER A 15 -18.26 22.28 -2.93
CA SER A 15 -17.82 23.30 -1.97
C SER A 15 -19.03 24.10 -1.50
N ARG A 16 -19.85 23.53 -0.59
CA ARG A 16 -20.93 24.28 0.08
C ARG A 16 -20.44 24.86 1.41
N LEU A 17 -20.16 26.16 1.40
CA LEU A 17 -19.99 26.97 2.60
C LEU A 17 -21.30 27.07 3.39
N PRO A 18 -21.31 26.94 4.73
CA PRO A 18 -22.53 27.13 5.50
C PRO A 18 -22.88 28.61 5.70
N ALA A 19 -24.14 28.94 5.44
CA ALA A 19 -24.72 30.26 5.63
C ALA A 19 -24.85 30.63 7.13
N ARG A 20 -24.31 31.79 7.48
CA ARG A 20 -24.37 32.46 8.79
C ARG A 20 -25.80 32.94 9.08
N ARG A 21 -26.53 32.27 9.97
CA ARG A 21 -27.85 32.75 10.47
C ARG A 21 -27.72 33.42 11.84
N ARG A 22 -28.41 34.57 11.93
CA ARG A 22 -28.44 35.53 13.03
C ARG A 22 -29.15 34.96 14.25
N GLY A 23 -28.71 35.44 15.43
CA GLY A 23 -29.24 35.04 16.72
C GLY A 23 -30.68 35.50 16.97
N VAL A 24 -31.36 34.72 17.82
CA VAL A 24 -32.59 35.13 18.50
C VAL A 24 -32.46 34.67 19.94
N ALA A 25 -32.50 35.65 20.85
CA ALA A 25 -32.52 35.44 22.29
C ALA A 25 -33.86 34.81 22.72
N ARG A 26 -33.82 33.74 23.51
CA ARG A 26 -34.98 33.25 24.26
C ARG A 26 -34.59 32.82 25.68
N ARG A 27 -34.93 33.72 26.60
CA ARG A 27 -35.34 33.58 28.01
C ARG A 27 -34.99 32.27 28.74
N ALA A 28 -34.25 32.47 29.82
CA ALA A 28 -34.01 31.52 30.91
C ALA A 28 -35.31 31.01 31.54
N ARG A 29 -35.34 29.72 31.87
CA ARG A 29 -36.22 29.12 32.89
C ARG A 29 -35.34 28.34 33.87
N PRO A 30 -35.59 28.42 35.19
CA PRO A 30 -34.75 27.75 36.18
C PRO A 30 -35.06 26.24 36.27
N LEU A 31 -34.03 25.42 36.40
CA LEU A 31 -34.13 24.00 36.74
C LEU A 31 -34.10 23.83 38.27
N PRO A 32 -34.96 22.98 38.87
CA PRO A 32 -34.78 22.61 40.25
C PRO A 32 -33.65 21.59 40.42
N VAL A 33 -33.00 21.79 41.56
CA VAL A 33 -31.83 21.16 42.15
C VAL A 33 -32.02 19.65 42.41
N ARG A 34 -30.89 18.92 42.36
CA ARG A 34 -30.56 17.65 43.04
C ARG A 34 -30.94 16.32 42.37
N LEU A 35 -30.08 15.87 41.46
CA LEU A 35 -29.74 14.45 41.28
C LEU A 35 -28.24 14.26 41.56
N PHE A 36 -27.88 14.16 42.84
CA PHE A 36 -26.58 13.62 43.23
C PHE A 36 -26.70 12.11 43.39
N SER A 37 -25.66 11.39 42.96
CA SER A 37 -25.41 9.96 43.16
C SER A 37 -25.83 8.97 42.05
N MET A 38 -25.41 9.23 40.82
CA MET A 38 -25.11 8.17 39.83
C MET A 38 -23.77 8.39 39.09
N VAL A 39 -23.08 9.51 39.34
CA VAL A 39 -21.76 9.80 38.74
C VAL A 39 -20.64 9.14 39.55
N ALA A 40 -20.76 9.09 40.88
CA ALA A 40 -19.78 8.44 41.75
C ALA A 40 -19.74 6.92 41.54
N LEU A 41 -20.89 6.28 41.30
CA LEU A 41 -20.94 4.84 40.98
C LEU A 41 -20.31 4.54 39.61
N ARG A 42 -20.46 5.43 38.62
CA ARG A 42 -19.81 5.30 37.31
C ARG A 42 -18.30 5.48 37.36
N LEU A 43 -17.79 6.30 38.27
CA LEU A 43 -16.34 6.49 38.48
C LEU A 43 -15.70 5.31 39.23
N LEU A 44 -16.42 4.66 40.14
CA LEU A 44 -15.94 3.45 40.83
C LEU A 44 -15.86 2.22 39.90
N LEU A 45 -16.81 2.05 38.96
CA LEU A 45 -16.78 0.92 38.01
C LEU A 45 -15.83 1.11 36.81
N SER A 46 -15.28 2.30 36.58
CA SER A 46 -14.22 2.51 35.57
C SER A 46 -12.84 1.98 35.97
N SER A 47 -12.70 1.43 37.18
CA SER A 47 -11.50 0.76 37.67
C SER A 47 -11.41 -0.73 37.25
N VAL A 48 -11.97 -1.09 36.10
CA VAL A 48 -11.64 -2.37 35.46
C VAL A 48 -10.17 -2.29 35.06
N ARG A 49 -9.33 -2.92 35.88
CA ARG A 49 -7.93 -3.21 35.61
C ARG A 49 -7.77 -3.50 34.11
N ARG A 50 -7.17 -2.57 33.38
CA ARG A 50 -6.64 -2.82 32.03
C ARG A 50 -5.57 -3.89 32.21
N LEU A 51 -5.95 -5.17 32.19
CA LEU A 51 -5.00 -6.26 32.00
C LEU A 51 -4.33 -5.96 30.67
N HIS A 52 -3.07 -5.56 30.74
CA HIS A 52 -2.29 -5.17 29.58
C HIS A 52 -1.94 -6.44 28.79
N CYS A 53 -2.86 -6.91 27.94
CA CYS A 53 -2.69 -8.13 27.15
C CYS A 53 -1.49 -8.07 26.19
N GLY A 54 -0.88 -6.90 25.98
CA GLY A 54 0.23 -6.72 25.03
C GLY A 54 1.56 -7.33 25.47
N ALA A 55 1.86 -7.38 26.77
CA ALA A 55 3.16 -7.86 27.26
C ALA A 55 3.24 -9.39 27.31
N ALA A 56 2.24 -10.05 27.92
CA ALA A 56 2.19 -11.50 28.01
C ALA A 56 1.96 -12.18 26.65
N ALA A 57 1.15 -11.57 25.77
CA ALA A 57 0.92 -12.11 24.42
C ALA A 57 2.16 -12.06 23.51
N ARG A 58 3.20 -11.31 23.89
CA ARG A 58 4.49 -11.25 23.19
C ARG A 58 5.59 -12.04 23.88
N ALA A 59 5.30 -12.76 24.96
CA ALA A 59 6.28 -13.61 25.61
C ALA A 59 6.82 -14.66 24.62
N GLY A 60 8.15 -14.71 24.49
CA GLY A 60 8.84 -15.60 23.55
C GLY A 60 8.70 -15.25 22.06
N SER A 61 8.12 -14.10 21.70
CA SER A 61 8.01 -13.66 20.29
C SER A 61 9.37 -13.46 19.62
N GLN A 62 10.34 -12.87 20.34
CA GLN A 62 11.71 -12.68 19.85
C GLN A 62 12.39 -14.02 19.55
N TRP A 63 12.29 -14.99 20.47
CA TRP A 63 12.84 -16.33 20.24
C TRP A 63 12.17 -17.01 19.04
N ARG A 64 10.84 -16.91 18.89
CA ARG A 64 10.13 -17.44 17.71
C ARG A 64 10.63 -16.82 16.41
N LEU A 65 10.81 -15.51 16.36
CA LEU A 65 11.35 -14.82 15.19
C LEU A 65 12.78 -15.28 14.87
N GLN A 66 13.62 -15.49 15.89
CA GLN A 66 14.96 -16.06 15.70
C GLN A 66 14.93 -17.47 15.11
N GLN A 67 13.87 -18.24 15.38
CA GLN A 67 13.64 -19.57 14.80
C GLN A 67 12.90 -19.53 13.45
N GLY A 68 12.62 -18.35 12.88
CA GLY A 68 11.86 -18.20 11.64
C GLY A 68 10.36 -18.51 11.75
N LEU A 69 9.81 -18.50 12.97
CA LEU A 69 8.39 -18.70 13.24
C LEU A 69 7.65 -17.35 13.32
N ALA A 70 6.31 -17.41 13.24
CA ALA A 70 5.46 -16.25 13.48
C ALA A 70 5.69 -15.69 14.90
N ALA A 71 5.75 -14.36 15.04
CA ALA A 71 5.88 -13.72 16.35
C ALA A 71 4.69 -14.08 17.27
N ASN A 72 3.48 -14.10 16.71
CA ASN A 72 2.27 -14.58 17.35
C ASN A 72 1.94 -15.99 16.81
N PRO A 73 1.76 -17.00 17.68
CA PRO A 73 1.46 -18.38 17.26
C PRO A 73 0.16 -18.53 16.45
N SER A 74 -0.77 -17.58 16.53
CA SER A 74 -2.05 -17.63 15.83
C SER A 74 -2.05 -16.99 14.42
N ASP A 75 -0.93 -16.41 13.98
CA ASP A 75 -0.89 -15.69 12.69
C ASP A 75 -0.85 -16.67 11.51
N TYR A 76 0.15 -17.55 11.51
CA TYR A 76 0.35 -18.61 10.54
C TYR A 76 1.11 -19.76 11.18
N GLY A 77 0.91 -20.97 10.68
CA GLY A 77 1.56 -22.17 11.18
C GLY A 77 0.59 -23.34 11.30
N PRO A 78 1.10 -24.52 11.71
CA PRO A 78 0.28 -25.74 11.80
C PRO A 78 -0.90 -25.57 12.77
N LEU A 79 -0.72 -24.81 13.86
CA LEU A 79 -1.78 -24.55 14.84
C LEU A 79 -3.01 -23.84 14.25
N THR A 80 -2.85 -23.09 13.15
CA THR A 80 -3.92 -22.24 12.60
C THR A 80 -4.33 -22.61 11.18
N GLU A 81 -3.43 -23.24 10.42
CA GLU A 81 -3.69 -23.66 9.05
C GLU A 81 -4.24 -25.09 8.96
N LEU A 82 -3.99 -25.95 9.96
CA LEU A 82 -4.60 -27.28 10.01
C LEU A 82 -6.08 -27.21 10.40
N PRO A 83 -6.89 -28.19 9.98
CA PRO A 83 -8.27 -28.29 10.42
C PRO A 83 -8.35 -28.73 11.89
N ASP A 84 -9.21 -28.09 12.67
CA ASP A 84 -9.41 -28.40 14.09
C ASP A 84 -10.06 -29.78 14.32
N TRP A 85 -10.72 -30.34 13.30
CA TRP A 85 -11.41 -31.63 13.36
C TRP A 85 -11.47 -32.31 11.98
N SER A 86 -11.83 -33.59 11.98
CA SER A 86 -12.13 -34.37 10.77
C SER A 86 -13.27 -35.36 11.08
N TYR A 87 -13.90 -35.90 10.04
CA TYR A 87 -14.92 -36.94 10.23
C TYR A 87 -14.26 -38.25 10.69
N ALA A 88 -14.98 -39.07 11.46
CA ALA A 88 -14.47 -40.37 11.94
C ALA A 88 -14.08 -41.32 10.78
N ASP A 89 -14.77 -41.20 9.65
CA ASP A 89 -14.48 -41.96 8.41
C ASP A 89 -13.17 -41.52 7.71
N GLY A 90 -12.49 -40.49 8.22
CA GLY A 90 -11.28 -39.91 7.62
C GLY A 90 -11.55 -38.87 6.53
N ARG A 91 -12.81 -38.51 6.27
CA ARG A 91 -13.14 -37.42 5.34
C ARG A 91 -12.62 -36.09 5.89
N PRO A 92 -12.04 -35.20 5.05
CA PRO A 92 -11.55 -33.92 5.52
C PRO A 92 -12.71 -33.00 5.94
N ALA A 93 -12.48 -32.15 6.93
CA ALA A 93 -13.44 -31.12 7.30
C ALA A 93 -13.60 -30.09 6.16
N PRO A 94 -14.80 -29.54 5.97
CA PRO A 94 -15.00 -28.41 5.08
C PRO A 94 -14.07 -27.24 5.44
N PRO A 95 -13.53 -26.50 4.45
CA PRO A 95 -12.59 -25.42 4.72
C PRO A 95 -13.24 -24.28 5.48
N MET A 96 -12.53 -23.76 6.49
CA MET A 96 -13.05 -22.67 7.32
C MET A 96 -13.03 -21.34 6.56
N LYS A 97 -14.02 -20.47 6.81
CA LYS A 97 -14.11 -19.13 6.18
C LYS A 97 -12.81 -18.32 6.33
N GLY A 98 -12.20 -18.38 7.51
CA GLY A 98 -10.92 -17.70 7.80
C GLY A 98 -9.76 -18.23 6.97
N GLN A 99 -9.65 -19.56 6.79
CA GLN A 99 -8.64 -20.20 5.95
C GLN A 99 -8.81 -19.78 4.49
N LEU A 100 -10.03 -19.81 3.96
CA LEU A 100 -10.33 -19.37 2.59
C LEU A 100 -9.94 -17.90 2.36
N ARG A 101 -10.32 -17.01 3.29
CA ARG A 101 -9.94 -15.59 3.24
C ARG A 101 -8.42 -15.42 3.23
N ARG A 102 -7.68 -16.12 4.12
CA ARG A 102 -6.22 -16.04 4.18
C ARG A 102 -5.57 -16.55 2.89
N LYS A 103 -6.06 -17.64 2.31
CA LYS A 103 -5.58 -18.15 1.01
C LYS A 103 -5.77 -17.11 -0.10
N ALA A 104 -6.97 -16.53 -0.21
CA ALA A 104 -7.25 -15.48 -1.21
C ALA A 104 -6.36 -14.23 -1.01
N GLN A 105 -6.11 -13.83 0.25
CA GLN A 105 -5.21 -12.72 0.56
C GLN A 105 -3.75 -13.02 0.16
N ARG A 106 -3.26 -14.23 0.46
CA ARG A 106 -1.91 -14.68 0.07
C ARG A 106 -1.76 -14.74 -1.45
N GLU A 107 -2.77 -15.23 -2.15
CA GLU A 107 -2.81 -15.25 -3.62
C GLU A 107 -2.76 -13.83 -4.20
N LYS A 108 -3.61 -12.92 -3.70
CA LYS A 108 -3.60 -11.52 -4.14
C LYS A 108 -2.24 -10.85 -3.89
N PHE A 109 -1.62 -11.14 -2.75
CA PHE A 109 -0.29 -10.64 -2.42
C PHE A 109 0.77 -11.18 -3.40
N ALA A 110 0.81 -12.50 -3.63
CA ALA A 110 1.75 -13.12 -4.56
C ALA A 110 1.60 -12.56 -5.99
N ARG A 111 0.36 -12.40 -6.48
CA ARG A 111 0.09 -11.79 -7.78
C ARG A 111 0.64 -10.37 -7.89
N ARG A 112 0.50 -9.57 -6.82
CA ARG A 112 1.02 -8.21 -6.79
C ARG A 112 2.55 -8.19 -6.82
N VAL A 113 3.20 -9.08 -6.07
CA VAL A 113 4.67 -9.19 -6.09
C VAL A 113 5.15 -9.48 -7.51
N VAL A 114 4.56 -10.47 -8.18
CA VAL A 114 4.92 -10.84 -9.56
C VAL A 114 4.71 -9.67 -10.52
N LEU A 115 3.56 -8.99 -10.45
CA LEU A 115 3.25 -7.84 -11.30
C LEU A 115 4.31 -6.75 -11.16
N LEU A 116 4.63 -6.35 -9.92
CA LEU A 116 5.58 -5.27 -9.67
C LEU A 116 7.00 -5.63 -10.13
N SER A 117 7.41 -6.89 -9.97
CA SER A 117 8.69 -7.37 -10.51
C SER A 117 8.74 -7.26 -12.03
N GLN A 118 7.67 -7.66 -12.73
CA GLN A 118 7.59 -7.57 -14.19
C GLN A 118 7.61 -6.12 -14.68
N GLU A 119 6.87 -5.22 -14.02
CA GLU A 119 6.87 -3.79 -14.36
C GLU A 119 8.27 -3.18 -14.20
N MET A 120 8.99 -3.55 -13.14
CA MET A 120 10.36 -3.11 -12.92
C MET A 120 11.32 -3.62 -14.01
N ASP A 121 11.25 -4.91 -14.35
CA ASP A 121 12.09 -5.52 -15.37
C ASP A 121 11.82 -4.92 -16.76
N ALA A 122 10.55 -4.72 -17.11
CA ALA A 122 10.15 -4.06 -18.35
C ALA A 122 10.66 -2.60 -18.39
N GLY A 123 10.59 -1.89 -17.26
CA GLY A 123 11.12 -0.53 -17.13
C GLY A 123 12.63 -0.47 -17.37
N LEU A 124 13.37 -1.43 -16.83
CA LEU A 124 14.82 -1.55 -17.02
C LEU A 124 15.16 -1.85 -18.49
N GLN A 125 14.50 -2.83 -19.10
CA GLN A 125 14.70 -3.17 -20.51
C GLN A 125 14.40 -1.98 -21.43
N ALA A 126 13.28 -1.30 -21.21
CA ALA A 126 12.92 -0.12 -21.99
C ALA A 126 13.93 1.02 -21.82
N TRP A 127 14.48 1.22 -20.61
CA TRP A 127 15.54 2.20 -20.39
C TRP A 127 16.83 1.82 -21.13
N GLN A 128 17.25 0.56 -21.05
CA GLN A 128 18.45 0.06 -21.75
C GLN A 128 18.32 0.22 -23.27
N LEU A 129 17.17 -0.14 -23.83
CA LEU A 129 16.90 0.01 -25.26
C LEU A 129 17.01 1.48 -25.69
N ARG A 130 16.40 2.41 -24.94
CA ARG A 130 16.51 3.85 -25.21
C ARG A 130 17.95 4.36 -25.17
N GLN A 131 18.78 3.84 -24.26
CA GLN A 131 20.20 4.21 -24.23
C GLN A 131 20.93 3.74 -25.49
N GLN A 132 20.69 2.50 -25.91
CA GLN A 132 21.29 1.94 -27.13
C GLN A 132 20.83 2.69 -28.39
N GLU A 133 19.53 2.95 -28.51
CA GLU A 133 18.97 3.72 -29.63
C GLU A 133 19.57 5.12 -29.71
N LYS A 134 19.74 5.80 -28.58
CA LYS A 134 20.37 7.13 -28.54
C LYS A 134 21.81 7.09 -29.06
N LEU A 135 22.59 6.10 -28.64
CA LEU A 135 23.97 5.94 -29.13
C LEU A 135 24.00 5.64 -30.63
N GLN A 136 23.14 4.73 -31.09
CA GLN A 136 23.01 4.39 -32.51
C GLN A 136 22.56 5.60 -33.35
N GLU A 137 21.63 6.41 -32.85
CA GLU A 137 21.16 7.60 -33.54
C GLU A 137 22.28 8.62 -33.72
N GLU A 138 23.10 8.85 -32.68
CA GLU A 138 24.25 9.74 -32.76
C GLU A 138 25.30 9.22 -33.76
N GLU A 139 25.56 7.91 -33.78
CA GLU A 139 26.42 7.30 -34.80
C GLU A 139 25.84 7.46 -36.21
N ARG A 140 24.55 7.22 -36.39
CA ARG A 140 23.86 7.41 -37.66
C ARG A 140 23.90 8.86 -38.13
N LYS A 141 23.73 9.83 -37.23
CA LYS A 141 23.87 11.26 -37.53
C LYS A 141 25.28 11.61 -37.99
N LYS A 142 26.31 11.06 -37.34
CA LYS A 142 27.72 11.25 -37.75
C LYS A 142 28.00 10.66 -39.13
N GLN A 143 27.52 9.44 -39.40
CA GLN A 143 27.70 8.79 -40.70
C GLN A 143 26.96 9.52 -41.82
N ASN A 144 25.78 10.06 -41.53
CA ASN A 144 24.99 10.83 -42.48
C ASN A 144 25.42 12.30 -42.59
N ALA A 145 26.40 12.75 -41.81
CA ALA A 145 26.87 14.14 -41.85
C ALA A 145 27.57 14.42 -43.18
N LEU A 146 27.25 15.57 -43.79
CA LEU A 146 27.92 16.02 -45.00
C LEU A 146 29.39 16.34 -44.71
N LYS A 147 30.25 16.15 -45.72
CA LYS A 147 31.66 16.54 -45.62
C LYS A 147 31.77 18.03 -45.27
N PRO A 148 32.60 18.41 -44.29
CA PRO A 148 32.77 19.80 -43.94
C PRO A 148 33.40 20.57 -45.10
N LYS A 149 32.98 21.81 -45.31
CA LYS A 149 33.48 22.73 -46.35
C LYS A 149 33.99 24.03 -45.73
N GLY A 150 34.69 24.85 -46.51
CA GLY A 150 35.11 26.21 -46.10
C GLY A 150 36.39 26.21 -45.27
N ALA A 151 36.32 26.69 -44.02
CA ALA A 151 37.46 26.97 -43.14
C ALA A 151 38.44 25.80 -42.94
N LEU A 152 37.98 24.56 -43.03
CA LEU A 152 38.82 23.35 -42.92
C LEU A 152 39.75 23.12 -44.12
N LEU A 153 39.51 23.77 -45.26
CA LEU A 153 40.36 23.69 -46.46
C LEU A 153 41.36 24.86 -46.57
N GLN A 154 41.24 25.88 -45.71
CA GLN A 154 42.01 27.14 -45.82
C GLN A 154 43.34 27.14 -45.05
N ASN A 155 43.84 25.99 -44.58
CA ASN A 155 45.16 25.90 -43.96
C ASN A 155 46.22 25.46 -44.99
N PRO A 156 46.89 26.38 -45.71
CA PRO A 156 48.10 26.03 -46.44
C PRO A 156 49.19 25.66 -45.42
N ARG A 157 49.92 24.57 -45.71
CA ARG A 157 51.06 24.13 -44.89
C ARG A 157 52.08 25.27 -44.72
N PRO A 158 52.67 25.48 -43.53
CA PRO A 158 53.81 26.38 -43.41
C PRO A 158 54.97 25.80 -44.23
N SER A 159 55.38 26.51 -45.27
CA SER A 159 56.58 26.21 -46.06
C SER A 159 57.81 26.40 -45.18
N GLN A 160 58.56 25.32 -44.95
CA GLN A 160 59.93 25.36 -44.41
C GLN A 160 60.90 25.88 -45.48
#